data_AF-A0A177A2E1-F1
#
_entry.id   AF-A0A177A2E1-F1
#
_cell.length_a   1.000
_cell.length_b   1.000
_cell.length_c   1.000
_cell.angle_alpha   90.00
_cell.angle_beta   90.00
_cell.angle_gamma   90.00
#
_symmetry.space_group_name_H-M   'P 1'
#
loop_
_entity.id
_entity.type
_entity.pdbx_description
1 polymer ?
#
loop_
_entity_poly.entity_id
_entity_poly.type
_entity_poly.pdbx_seq_one_letter_code
_entity_poly.pdbx_strand_id
1 'polypeptide(L)'
;MMTELGEVLKGWQAEESKDKKEVVFSKLYSDIGRGFYGRHGWMPFPSGHVEFPAADGEEGAGKGVKRLGTADLEALCEADEGMLRALMERPRGDGKTRVAIPPDAEHFAWHRAREEFVTQALFGRVPEIRGALVGDVGSRVWAVWTRGFYGKKGETKKNTLYILRLVVEEEMKGGKADEGVLVRQLADVVGVARGEAREWGCGRVEVWNPSATVGGALEKVGGTKVEREKEGIASVMWYGKEGEEVEWLANEKYAWC
;
A
#
# COMPACT_ATOMS: atom_id res chain seq x y z
N MET A 1 -3.54 8.39 -29.43
CA MET A 1 -4.32 7.86 -28.29
C MET A 1 -3.71 8.14 -26.93
N MET A 2 -2.63 7.47 -26.47
CA MET A 2 -2.14 7.70 -25.08
C MET A 2 -1.60 9.11 -24.83
N THR A 3 -0.86 9.69 -25.80
CA THR A 3 -0.41 11.09 -25.70
C THR A 3 -1.61 12.05 -25.60
N GLU A 4 -2.64 11.87 -26.43
CA GLU A 4 -3.85 12.70 -26.41
C GLU A 4 -4.61 12.55 -25.08
N LEU A 5 -4.67 11.33 -24.53
CA LEU A 5 -5.24 11.10 -23.21
C LEU A 5 -4.50 11.90 -22.13
N GLY A 6 -3.17 11.95 -22.20
CA GLY A 6 -2.34 12.73 -21.28
C GLY A 6 -2.72 14.22 -21.27
N GLU A 7 -2.94 14.80 -22.45
CA GLU A 7 -3.39 16.19 -22.61
C GLU A 7 -4.82 16.40 -22.10
N VAL A 8 -5.74 15.48 -22.38
CA VAL A 8 -7.12 15.55 -21.88
C VAL A 8 -7.16 15.50 -20.35
N LEU A 9 -6.34 14.65 -19.73
CA LEU A 9 -6.31 14.49 -18.28
C LEU A 9 -5.81 15.73 -17.54
N LYS A 10 -5.00 16.58 -18.18
CA LYS A 10 -4.53 17.85 -17.59
C LYS A 10 -5.66 18.81 -17.25
N GLY A 11 -6.74 18.79 -18.03
CA GLY A 11 -7.94 19.62 -17.83
C GLY A 11 -9.14 18.85 -17.28
N TRP A 12 -8.98 17.55 -16.98
CA TRP A 12 -10.11 16.68 -16.65
C TRP A 12 -10.79 17.11 -15.35
N GLN A 13 -12.12 17.33 -15.42
CA GLN A 13 -12.97 17.77 -14.32
C GLN A 13 -12.53 19.09 -13.64
N ALA A 14 -11.61 19.85 -14.24
CA ALA A 14 -11.13 21.11 -13.65
C ALA A 14 -12.26 22.16 -13.53
N GLU A 15 -13.19 22.19 -14.49
CA GLU A 15 -14.34 23.12 -14.50
C GLU A 15 -15.39 22.81 -13.43
N GLU A 16 -15.53 21.54 -13.02
CA GLU A 16 -16.45 21.11 -11.97
C GLU A 16 -15.87 21.27 -10.56
N SER A 17 -14.55 21.49 -10.46
CA SER A 17 -13.89 21.72 -9.18
C SER A 17 -14.27 23.09 -8.62
N LYS A 18 -14.69 23.13 -7.34
CA LYS A 18 -15.13 24.36 -6.65
C LYS A 18 -14.12 25.51 -6.72
N ASP A 19 -12.83 25.18 -6.89
CA ASP A 19 -11.73 26.12 -6.88
C ASP A 19 -11.09 26.33 -8.28
N LYS A 20 -11.64 25.73 -9.35
CA LYS A 20 -11.02 25.69 -10.70
C LYS A 20 -9.55 25.27 -10.66
N LYS A 21 -9.22 24.32 -9.79
CA LYS A 21 -7.84 23.86 -9.62
C LYS A 21 -7.46 23.00 -10.81
N GLU A 22 -6.32 23.31 -11.40
CA GLU A 22 -5.71 22.50 -12.46
C GLU A 22 -5.31 21.13 -11.90
N VAL A 23 -5.38 20.10 -12.76
CA VAL A 23 -4.88 18.77 -12.41
C VAL A 23 -3.36 18.84 -12.32
N VAL A 24 -2.80 18.53 -11.15
CA VAL A 24 -1.34 18.62 -10.90
C VAL A 24 -0.58 17.37 -11.36
N PHE A 25 -1.23 16.20 -11.38
CA PHE A 25 -0.67 14.97 -11.93
C PHE A 25 -1.76 13.94 -12.25
N SER A 26 -1.44 12.96 -13.08
CA SER A 26 -2.21 11.72 -13.23
C SER A 26 -1.35 10.50 -12.93
N LYS A 27 -1.96 9.40 -12.48
CA LYS A 27 -1.27 8.15 -12.18
C LYS A 27 -1.87 6.97 -12.93
N LEU A 28 -1.06 5.95 -13.14
CA LEU A 28 -1.51 4.63 -13.58
C LEU A 28 -0.59 3.55 -13.01
N TYR A 29 -0.99 2.29 -13.18
CA TYR A 29 -0.16 1.14 -12.85
C TYR A 29 -0.02 0.26 -14.08
N SER A 30 1.20 0.21 -14.63
CA SER A 30 1.48 -0.48 -15.89
C SER A 30 1.64 -1.98 -15.66
N ASP A 31 0.84 -2.76 -16.39
CA ASP A 31 0.98 -4.22 -16.50
C ASP A 31 1.75 -4.68 -17.75
N ILE A 32 2.34 -3.73 -18.48
CA ILE A 32 3.11 -3.96 -19.72
C ILE A 32 4.53 -3.39 -19.62
N GLY A 33 5.05 -3.31 -18.40
CA GLY A 33 6.39 -2.83 -18.08
C GLY A 33 6.54 -1.31 -18.05
N ARG A 34 7.78 -0.87 -17.83
CA ARG A 34 8.13 0.53 -17.55
C ARG A 34 8.13 1.45 -18.78
N GLY A 35 8.33 0.87 -19.97
CA GLY A 35 8.65 1.64 -21.17
C GLY A 35 7.45 2.21 -21.93
N PHE A 36 6.31 1.48 -21.97
CA PHE A 36 5.19 1.88 -22.83
C PHE A 36 4.61 3.23 -22.44
N TYR A 37 4.13 3.37 -21.20
CA TYR A 37 3.55 4.61 -20.72
C TYR A 37 4.59 5.71 -20.46
N GLY A 38 5.83 5.34 -20.13
CA GLY A 38 6.95 6.27 -19.97
C GLY A 38 7.22 7.10 -21.23
N ARG A 39 7.14 6.48 -22.41
CA ARG A 39 7.25 7.21 -23.71
C ARG A 39 6.13 8.23 -23.95
N HIS A 40 5.03 8.11 -23.22
CA HIS A 40 3.90 9.02 -23.29
C HIS A 40 3.85 10.01 -22.11
N GLY A 41 4.86 10.03 -21.22
CA GLY A 41 4.98 11.00 -20.12
C GLY A 41 4.58 10.47 -18.74
N TRP A 42 4.05 9.25 -18.63
CA TRP A 42 3.85 8.59 -17.33
C TRP A 42 5.13 7.91 -16.87
N MET A 43 5.96 8.67 -16.16
CA MET A 43 7.27 8.23 -15.69
C MET A 43 7.13 7.14 -14.61
N PRO A 44 7.86 6.01 -14.73
CA PRO A 44 7.78 4.91 -13.78
C PRO A 44 8.48 5.25 -12.46
N PHE A 45 7.85 4.87 -11.35
CA PHE A 45 8.39 4.96 -10.00
C PHE A 45 8.97 3.60 -9.55
N PRO A 46 9.85 3.60 -8.54
CA PRO A 46 10.26 2.37 -7.87
C PRO A 46 9.04 1.51 -7.50
N SER A 47 9.11 0.24 -7.87
CA SER A 47 8.00 -0.71 -7.78
C SER A 47 8.51 -2.03 -7.18
N GLY A 48 9.18 -1.95 -6.04
CA GLY A 48 9.62 -3.12 -5.28
C GLY A 48 8.51 -3.63 -4.36
N HIS A 49 8.67 -4.85 -3.89
CA HIS A 49 7.90 -5.36 -2.76
C HIS A 49 8.74 -6.29 -1.90
N VAL A 50 8.28 -6.53 -0.68
CA VAL A 50 8.77 -7.62 0.16
C VAL A 50 7.68 -8.68 0.21
N GLU A 51 8.03 -9.93 -0.08
CA GLU A 51 7.10 -11.05 -0.04
C GLU A 51 7.42 -12.02 1.11
N PHE A 52 6.36 -12.65 1.62
CA PHE A 52 6.44 -13.73 2.60
C PHE A 52 5.57 -14.90 2.12
N PRO A 53 5.99 -16.16 2.33
CA PRO A 53 5.08 -17.29 2.14
C PRO A 53 3.93 -17.21 3.14
N ALA A 54 2.79 -17.81 2.82
CA ALA A 54 1.75 -18.07 3.82
C ALA A 54 2.31 -18.90 4.98
N ALA A 55 1.63 -18.88 6.14
CA ALA A 55 2.06 -19.66 7.29
C ALA A 55 2.03 -21.17 6.99
N ASP A 56 3.04 -21.92 7.44
CA ASP A 56 3.11 -23.39 7.31
C ASP A 56 2.30 -24.12 8.43
N GLY A 57 1.80 -23.37 9.42
CA GLY A 57 1.08 -23.87 10.58
C GLY A 57 0.28 -22.76 11.29
N GLU A 58 -0.12 -23.00 12.54
CA GLU A 58 -0.65 -21.92 13.38
C GLU A 58 0.51 -21.02 13.82
N GLU A 59 0.69 -19.91 13.11
CA GLU A 59 1.54 -18.82 13.59
C GLU A 59 0.77 -18.06 14.67
N GLY A 60 1.21 -18.21 15.92
CA GLY A 60 0.67 -17.45 17.03
C GLY A 60 1.05 -15.99 16.88
N ALA A 61 0.05 -15.10 16.86
CA ALA A 61 0.29 -13.67 17.02
C ALA A 61 0.98 -13.43 18.37
N GLY A 62 2.02 -12.59 18.40
CA GLY A 62 2.67 -12.22 19.66
C GLY A 62 1.66 -11.66 20.68
N LYS A 63 2.02 -11.73 21.96
CA LYS A 63 1.21 -11.14 23.02
C LYS A 63 1.03 -9.64 22.76
N GLY A 64 -0.21 -9.18 22.65
CA GLY A 64 -0.54 -7.75 22.48
C GLY A 64 -0.90 -7.31 21.06
N VAL A 65 -0.95 -8.23 20.09
CA VAL A 65 -1.42 -7.90 18.73
C VAL A 65 -2.94 -7.83 18.69
N LYS A 66 -3.48 -6.67 18.31
CA LYS A 66 -4.91 -6.47 18.02
C LYS A 66 -5.19 -6.85 16.57
N ARG A 67 -6.14 -7.76 16.33
CA ARG A 67 -6.72 -7.99 15.00
C ARG A 67 -7.71 -6.86 14.69
N LEU A 68 -7.56 -6.24 13.52
CA LEU A 68 -8.39 -5.12 13.10
C LEU A 68 -9.58 -5.60 12.28
N GLY A 69 -10.77 -5.12 12.62
CA GLY A 69 -11.98 -5.24 11.81
C GLY A 69 -12.29 -3.97 11.05
N THR A 70 -13.38 -3.99 10.28
CA THR A 70 -13.87 -2.83 9.52
C THR A 70 -14.07 -1.57 10.39
N ALA A 71 -14.63 -1.74 11.59
CA ALA A 71 -14.93 -0.62 12.49
C ALA A 71 -13.68 0.08 13.04
N ASP A 72 -12.51 -0.57 12.97
CA ASP A 72 -11.25 0.03 13.41
C ASP A 72 -10.63 0.94 12.34
N LEU A 73 -11.06 0.84 11.07
CA LEU A 73 -10.35 1.44 9.94
C LEU A 73 -10.51 2.96 9.88
N GLU A 74 -11.71 3.48 10.15
CA GLU A 74 -12.01 4.92 10.01
C GLU A 74 -11.04 5.78 10.85
N ALA A 75 -10.96 5.51 12.16
CA ALA A 75 -10.06 6.24 13.06
C ALA A 75 -8.57 6.03 12.73
N LEU A 76 -8.19 4.87 12.17
CA LEU A 76 -6.81 4.63 11.73
C LEU A 76 -6.47 5.43 10.45
N CYS A 77 -7.40 5.52 9.51
CA CYS A 77 -7.26 6.32 8.30
C CYS A 77 -7.12 7.81 8.64
N GLU A 78 -7.97 8.32 9.53
CA GLU A 78 -7.89 9.72 9.98
C GLU A 78 -6.53 10.04 10.62
N ALA A 79 -6.04 9.14 11.48
CA ALA A 79 -4.73 9.31 12.11
C ALA A 79 -3.59 9.23 11.07
N ASP A 80 -3.64 8.29 10.14
CA ASP A 80 -2.64 8.13 9.08
C ASP A 80 -2.60 9.34 8.15
N GLU A 81 -3.76 9.80 7.69
CA GLU A 81 -3.88 10.98 6.85
C GLU A 81 -3.32 12.22 7.56
N GLY A 82 -3.63 12.41 8.84
CA GLY A 82 -3.07 13.49 9.65
C GLY A 82 -1.54 13.43 9.72
N MET A 83 -0.97 12.24 9.95
CA MET A 83 0.49 12.05 9.96
C MET A 83 1.12 12.26 8.58
N LEU A 84 0.48 11.79 7.51
CA LEU A 84 0.94 11.96 6.14
C LEU A 84 0.92 13.43 5.72
N ARG A 85 -0.13 14.18 6.06
CA ARG A 85 -0.21 15.63 5.85
C ARG A 85 0.91 16.36 6.60
N ALA A 86 1.10 16.04 7.89
CA ALA A 86 2.20 16.62 8.67
C ALA A 86 3.58 16.26 8.09
N LEU A 87 3.76 15.07 7.52
CA LEU A 87 4.98 14.68 6.82
C LEU A 87 5.18 15.46 5.53
N MET A 88 4.12 15.73 4.78
CA MET A 88 4.16 16.56 3.56
C MET A 88 4.54 18.01 3.86
N GLU A 89 4.08 18.58 4.97
CA GLU A 89 4.39 19.95 5.37
C GLU A 89 5.85 20.16 5.83
N ARG A 90 6.55 19.08 6.21
CA ARG A 90 7.93 19.18 6.70
C ARG A 90 8.91 19.54 5.57
N PRO A 91 9.67 20.64 5.70
CA PRO A 91 10.74 20.96 4.77
C PRO A 91 11.84 19.89 4.83
N ARG A 92 12.31 19.40 3.67
CA ARG A 92 13.50 18.51 3.59
C ARG A 92 14.72 19.16 2.94
N GLY A 93 14.55 20.31 2.29
CA GLY A 93 15.64 21.01 1.60
C GLY A 93 16.20 20.25 0.40
N ASP A 94 15.52 19.20 -0.07
CA ASP A 94 15.88 18.36 -1.21
C ASP A 94 15.37 18.91 -2.56
N GLY A 95 14.51 19.93 -2.53
CA GLY A 95 13.95 20.56 -3.73
C GLY A 95 12.92 19.71 -4.48
N LYS A 96 12.52 18.56 -3.93
CA LYS A 96 11.57 17.64 -4.58
C LYS A 96 10.13 18.04 -4.29
N THR A 97 9.27 17.92 -5.29
CA THR A 97 7.83 18.05 -5.11
C THR A 97 7.28 16.72 -4.58
N ARG A 98 6.58 16.75 -3.45
CA ARG A 98 5.99 15.53 -2.87
C ARG A 98 4.55 15.36 -3.27
N VAL A 99 4.21 14.15 -3.69
CA VAL A 99 2.84 13.71 -3.95
C VAL A 99 2.50 12.54 -3.05
N ALA A 100 1.25 12.47 -2.63
CA ALA A 100 0.71 11.36 -1.88
C ALA A 100 -0.78 11.23 -2.21
N ILE A 101 -1.32 10.04 -2.00
CA ILE A 101 -2.75 9.79 -2.10
C ILE A 101 -3.23 9.48 -0.69
N PRO A 102 -4.24 10.19 -0.17
CA PRO A 102 -4.69 9.95 1.20
C PRO A 102 -5.19 8.51 1.35
N PRO A 103 -4.69 7.74 2.32
CA PRO A 103 -5.19 6.40 2.63
C PRO A 103 -6.48 6.51 3.44
N ASP A 104 -7.58 6.82 2.77
CA ASP A 104 -8.89 6.98 3.41
C ASP A 104 -9.71 5.68 3.48
N ALA A 105 -10.79 5.73 4.25
CA ALA A 105 -11.69 4.60 4.43
C ALA A 105 -12.39 4.18 3.12
N GLU A 106 -12.59 5.09 2.17
CA GLU A 106 -13.25 4.82 0.89
C GLU A 106 -12.36 3.98 -0.02
N HIS A 107 -11.05 4.30 -0.08
CA HIS A 107 -10.06 3.47 -0.77
C HIS A 107 -10.07 2.04 -0.22
N PHE A 108 -10.04 1.88 1.11
CA PHE A 108 -10.11 0.54 1.71
C PHE A 108 -11.47 -0.15 1.54
N ALA A 109 -12.56 0.61 1.46
CA ALA A 109 -13.89 0.07 1.15
C ALA A 109 -13.96 -0.48 -0.28
N TRP A 110 -13.35 0.22 -1.25
CA TRP A 110 -13.26 -0.25 -2.64
C TRP A 110 -12.55 -1.59 -2.76
N HIS A 111 -11.36 -1.72 -2.15
CA HIS A 111 -10.61 -2.99 -2.12
C HIS A 111 -11.38 -4.10 -1.41
N ARG A 112 -12.11 -3.78 -0.33
CA ARG A 112 -12.96 -4.75 0.38
C ARG A 112 -14.17 -5.19 -0.43
N ALA A 113 -14.83 -4.31 -1.16
CA ALA A 113 -16.04 -4.67 -1.91
C ALA A 113 -15.77 -5.82 -2.90
N ARG A 114 -14.63 -5.74 -3.62
CA ARG A 114 -14.18 -6.84 -4.49
C ARG A 114 -13.84 -8.11 -3.70
N GLU A 115 -13.10 -7.97 -2.60
CA GLU A 115 -12.72 -9.11 -1.75
C GLU A 115 -13.94 -9.84 -1.19
N GLU A 116 -14.90 -9.12 -0.63
CA GLU A 116 -16.11 -9.67 -0.03
C GLU A 116 -16.95 -10.42 -1.05
N PHE A 117 -17.14 -9.84 -2.24
CA PHE A 117 -17.83 -10.52 -3.34
C PHE A 117 -17.15 -11.85 -3.70
N VAL A 118 -15.83 -11.83 -3.90
CA VAL A 118 -15.07 -13.03 -4.31
C VAL A 118 -15.03 -14.07 -3.19
N THR A 119 -14.80 -13.65 -1.94
CA THR A 119 -14.72 -14.55 -0.79
C THR A 119 -16.07 -15.18 -0.46
N GLN A 120 -17.16 -14.41 -0.54
CA GLN A 120 -18.50 -14.95 -0.41
C GLN A 120 -18.77 -16.03 -1.48
N ALA A 121 -18.38 -15.80 -2.73
CA ALA A 121 -18.56 -16.77 -3.81
C ALA A 121 -17.69 -18.03 -3.65
N LEU A 122 -16.42 -17.88 -3.21
CA LEU A 122 -15.47 -18.99 -3.13
C LEU A 122 -15.58 -19.81 -1.83
N PHE A 123 -15.90 -19.15 -0.72
CA PHE A 123 -15.84 -19.71 0.64
C PHE A 123 -17.18 -19.65 1.39
N GLY A 124 -18.19 -18.96 0.87
CA GLY A 124 -19.50 -18.82 1.53
C GLY A 124 -19.51 -17.88 2.73
N ARG A 125 -18.41 -17.16 2.97
CA ARG A 125 -18.24 -16.20 4.06
C ARG A 125 -17.27 -15.09 3.65
N VAL A 126 -17.28 -14.00 4.41
CA VAL A 126 -16.38 -12.85 4.23
C VAL A 126 -15.32 -12.77 5.35
N PRO A 127 -14.13 -12.20 5.10
CA PRO A 127 -13.14 -11.98 6.15
C PRO A 127 -13.61 -11.00 7.21
N GLU A 128 -13.40 -11.31 8.49
CA GLU A 128 -13.63 -10.35 9.58
C GLU A 128 -12.34 -9.59 9.91
N ILE A 129 -11.19 -10.26 9.76
CA ILE A 129 -9.88 -9.70 10.03
C ILE A 129 -9.36 -9.00 8.77
N ARG A 130 -9.26 -7.68 8.86
CA ARG A 130 -8.82 -6.76 7.79
C ARG A 130 -7.42 -6.22 8.01
N GLY A 131 -6.87 -6.42 9.20
CA GLY A 131 -5.58 -5.89 9.57
C GLY A 131 -5.06 -6.40 10.91
N ALA A 132 -3.90 -5.90 11.31
CA ALA A 132 -3.32 -6.12 12.62
C ALA A 132 -2.62 -4.86 13.11
N LEU A 133 -2.57 -4.68 14.43
CA LEU A 133 -1.97 -3.54 15.11
C LEU A 133 -1.25 -4.01 16.37
N VAL A 134 -0.08 -3.44 16.62
CA VAL A 134 0.71 -3.66 17.84
C VAL A 134 1.33 -2.34 18.30
N GLY A 135 1.58 -2.20 19.61
CA GLY A 135 2.16 -1.01 20.22
C GLY A 135 1.13 0.01 20.70
N ASP A 136 1.62 1.03 21.39
CA ASP A 136 0.82 2.10 21.98
C ASP A 136 0.70 3.29 21.03
N VAL A 137 -0.35 4.09 21.20
CA VAL A 137 -0.57 5.30 20.38
C VAL A 137 0.67 6.17 20.41
N GLY A 138 1.22 6.37 19.22
CA GLY A 138 2.41 7.13 18.94
C GLY A 138 3.64 6.32 18.56
N SER A 139 3.64 5.01 18.83
CA SER A 139 4.65 4.02 18.42
C SER A 139 4.00 2.76 17.84
N ARG A 140 2.76 2.88 17.32
CA ARG A 140 2.04 1.75 16.73
C ARG A 140 2.70 1.31 15.43
N VAL A 141 2.69 0.01 15.21
CA VAL A 141 2.88 -0.59 13.90
C VAL A 141 1.58 -1.30 13.54
N TRP A 142 1.02 -0.98 12.38
CA TRP A 142 -0.21 -1.61 11.93
C TRP A 142 -0.25 -1.75 10.42
N ALA A 143 -1.00 -2.74 9.97
CA ALA A 143 -1.24 -2.99 8.56
C ALA A 143 -2.69 -3.33 8.28
N VAL A 144 -3.16 -2.95 7.10
CA VAL A 144 -4.47 -3.32 6.53
C VAL A 144 -4.23 -4.03 5.21
N TRP A 145 -5.04 -5.03 4.89
CA TRP A 145 -4.83 -5.88 3.71
C TRP A 145 -6.11 -6.28 2.98
N THR A 146 -5.92 -6.80 1.77
CA THR A 146 -6.94 -7.45 0.95
C THR A 146 -6.40 -8.73 0.30
N ARG A 147 -7.29 -9.66 -0.03
CA ARG A 147 -6.96 -10.95 -0.66
C ARG A 147 -7.28 -10.90 -2.16
N GLY A 148 -6.26 -11.05 -2.98
CA GLY A 148 -6.33 -11.17 -4.43
C GLY A 148 -6.39 -12.63 -4.88
N PHE A 149 -7.50 -13.02 -5.50
CA PHE A 149 -7.68 -14.35 -6.09
C PHE A 149 -7.51 -14.28 -7.60
N TYR A 150 -6.48 -14.97 -8.11
CA TYR A 150 -6.13 -15.01 -9.53
C TYR A 150 -6.10 -16.44 -10.10
N GLY A 151 -6.07 -17.44 -9.23
CA GLY A 151 -6.16 -18.86 -9.59
C GLY A 151 -7.57 -19.43 -9.43
N LYS A 152 -7.72 -20.70 -9.81
CA LYS A 152 -8.91 -21.49 -9.46
C LYS A 152 -8.94 -21.78 -7.95
N LYS A 153 -10.11 -22.19 -7.44
CA LYS A 153 -10.24 -22.66 -6.04
C LYS A 153 -9.24 -23.81 -5.79
N GLY A 154 -8.33 -23.60 -4.84
CA GLY A 154 -7.24 -24.54 -4.50
C GLY A 154 -5.87 -24.23 -5.12
N GLU A 155 -5.77 -23.33 -6.10
CA GLU A 155 -4.49 -22.85 -6.65
C GLU A 155 -3.88 -21.75 -5.78
N THR A 156 -3.64 -22.05 -4.50
CA THR A 156 -3.25 -21.05 -3.48
C THR A 156 -2.01 -20.24 -3.87
N LYS A 157 -1.03 -20.87 -4.54
CA LYS A 157 0.20 -20.21 -5.02
C LYS A 157 -0.05 -19.02 -5.95
N LYS A 158 -1.20 -18.97 -6.64
CA LYS A 158 -1.56 -17.86 -7.53
C LYS A 158 -2.26 -16.72 -6.79
N ASN A 159 -2.73 -16.96 -5.58
CA ASN A 159 -3.47 -15.98 -4.79
C ASN A 159 -2.52 -15.28 -3.81
N THR A 160 -2.77 -14.00 -3.59
CA THR A 160 -1.90 -13.14 -2.78
C THR A 160 -2.72 -12.34 -1.79
N LEU A 161 -2.26 -12.28 -0.54
CA LEU A 161 -2.72 -11.27 0.40
C LEU A 161 -1.84 -10.03 0.24
N TYR A 162 -2.41 -8.94 -0.21
CA TYR A 162 -1.70 -7.68 -0.36
C TYR A 162 -1.87 -6.85 0.90
N ILE A 163 -0.76 -6.45 1.50
CA ILE A 163 -0.77 -5.35 2.47
C ILE A 163 -1.08 -4.08 1.67
N LEU A 164 -2.28 -3.53 1.91
CA LEU A 164 -2.74 -2.30 1.29
C LEU A 164 -1.97 -1.11 1.82
N ARG A 165 -1.84 -1.04 3.15
CA ARG A 165 -1.15 0.02 3.88
C ARG A 165 -0.40 -0.58 5.07
N LEU A 166 0.87 -0.23 5.24
CA LEU A 166 1.69 -0.53 6.42
C LEU A 166 2.20 0.78 7.05
N VAL A 167 1.87 1.01 8.31
CA VAL A 167 2.25 2.23 9.04
C VAL A 167 3.15 1.89 10.21
N VAL A 168 4.26 2.64 10.30
CA VAL A 168 5.12 2.74 11.48
C VAL A 168 5.01 4.18 11.97
N GLU A 169 4.30 4.42 13.07
CA GLU A 169 3.97 5.78 13.50
C GLU A 169 5.21 6.63 13.83
N GLU A 170 6.26 6.02 14.37
CA GLU A 170 7.52 6.71 14.63
C GLU A 170 8.17 7.24 13.33
N GLU A 171 8.16 6.44 12.26
CA GLU A 171 8.69 6.84 10.95
C GLU A 171 7.83 7.94 10.32
N MET A 172 6.50 7.82 10.39
CA MET A 172 5.57 8.84 9.89
C MET A 172 5.73 10.17 10.62
N LYS A 173 6.14 10.14 11.88
CA LYS A 173 6.52 11.32 12.68
C LYS A 173 7.96 11.77 12.44
N GLY A 174 8.67 11.22 11.46
CA GLY A 174 10.06 11.53 11.11
C GLY A 174 11.07 11.17 12.21
N GLY A 175 10.68 10.31 13.15
CA GLY A 175 11.56 9.70 14.12
C GLY A 175 12.28 8.49 13.54
N LYS A 176 13.15 7.89 14.35
CA LYS A 176 13.82 6.62 14.04
C LYS A 176 13.36 5.60 15.06
N ALA A 177 12.58 4.62 14.60
CA ALA A 177 12.17 3.50 15.44
C ALA A 177 13.41 2.71 15.90
N ASP A 178 13.36 2.18 17.13
CA ASP A 178 14.35 1.20 17.56
C ASP A 178 14.24 -0.05 16.68
N GLU A 179 15.37 -0.50 16.12
CA GLU A 179 15.37 -1.57 15.14
C GLU A 179 14.88 -2.90 15.73
N GLY A 180 15.28 -3.23 16.96
CA GLY A 180 14.86 -4.46 17.62
C GLY A 180 13.36 -4.47 17.91
N VAL A 181 12.83 -3.33 18.37
CA VAL A 181 11.39 -3.13 18.58
C VAL A 181 10.63 -3.22 17.26
N LEU A 182 11.08 -2.53 16.22
CA LEU A 182 10.45 -2.52 14.91
C LEU A 182 10.39 -3.92 14.29
N VAL A 183 11.50 -4.67 14.30
CA VAL A 183 11.55 -6.04 13.78
C VAL A 183 10.55 -6.93 14.50
N ARG A 184 10.46 -6.82 15.83
CA ARG A 184 9.49 -7.59 16.62
C ARG A 184 8.04 -7.21 16.28
N GLN A 185 7.73 -5.92 16.23
CA GLN A 185 6.39 -5.44 15.92
C GLN A 185 5.96 -5.82 14.49
N LEU A 186 6.89 -5.75 13.52
CA LEU A 186 6.63 -6.21 12.16
C LEU A 186 6.44 -7.73 12.09
N ALA A 187 7.22 -8.51 12.83
CA ALA A 187 7.00 -9.96 12.93
C ALA A 187 5.60 -10.31 13.43
N ASP A 188 5.14 -9.57 14.43
CA ASP A 188 3.81 -9.71 15.01
C ASP A 188 2.69 -9.38 13.99
N VAL A 189 2.80 -8.26 13.27
CA VAL A 189 1.81 -7.86 12.24
C VAL A 189 1.84 -8.79 11.03
N VAL A 190 3.03 -9.11 10.52
CA VAL A 190 3.22 -10.01 9.37
C VAL A 190 2.78 -11.43 9.72
N GLY A 191 3.00 -11.90 10.94
CA GLY A 191 2.52 -13.22 11.39
C GLY A 191 1.00 -13.35 11.29
N VAL A 192 0.25 -12.31 11.70
CA VAL A 192 -1.22 -12.30 11.51
C VAL A 192 -1.57 -12.32 10.03
N ALA A 193 -0.91 -11.50 9.20
CA ALA A 193 -1.16 -11.47 7.77
C ALA A 193 -0.87 -12.82 7.08
N ARG A 194 0.20 -13.53 7.48
CA ARG A 194 0.57 -14.86 6.96
C ARG A 194 -0.43 -15.94 7.40
N GLY A 195 -0.93 -15.85 8.63
CA GLY A 195 -2.03 -16.68 9.12
C GLY A 195 -3.32 -16.47 8.33
N GLU A 196 -3.70 -15.21 8.09
CA GLU A 196 -4.85 -14.86 7.25
C GLU A 196 -4.64 -15.29 5.79
N ALA A 197 -3.43 -15.18 5.25
CA ALA A 197 -3.14 -15.67 3.91
C ALA A 197 -3.42 -17.18 3.82
N ARG A 198 -2.92 -17.96 4.78
CA ARG A 198 -3.16 -19.42 4.86
C ARG A 198 -4.66 -19.74 4.97
N GLU A 199 -5.34 -19.11 5.92
CA GLU A 199 -6.77 -19.33 6.21
C GLU A 199 -7.65 -19.12 4.98
N TRP A 200 -7.31 -18.13 4.15
CA TRP A 200 -8.07 -17.76 2.96
C TRP A 200 -7.49 -18.32 1.66
N GLY A 201 -6.54 -19.25 1.72
CA GLY A 201 -5.98 -19.89 0.53
C GLY A 201 -5.17 -18.95 -0.38
N CYS A 202 -4.52 -17.95 0.21
CA CYS A 202 -3.45 -17.18 -0.42
C CYS A 202 -2.10 -17.85 -0.14
N GLY A 203 -1.25 -17.97 -1.15
CA GLY A 203 0.05 -18.63 -1.03
C GLY A 203 1.15 -17.73 -0.50
N ARG A 204 0.96 -16.41 -0.56
CA ARG A 204 1.93 -15.41 -0.12
C ARG A 204 1.28 -14.11 0.35
N VAL A 205 2.07 -13.32 1.07
CA VAL A 205 1.79 -11.95 1.50
C VAL A 205 2.75 -11.01 0.77
N GLU A 206 2.28 -9.88 0.25
CA GLU A 206 3.13 -8.86 -0.39
C GLU A 206 2.97 -7.49 0.29
N VAL A 207 4.11 -6.85 0.63
CA VAL A 207 4.20 -5.46 1.12
C VAL A 207 4.81 -4.60 0.02
N TRP A 208 4.05 -3.67 -0.55
CA TRP A 208 4.48 -2.87 -1.69
C TRP A 208 5.30 -1.66 -1.24
N ASN A 209 6.43 -1.42 -1.90
CA ASN A 209 7.28 -0.23 -1.74
C ASN A 209 7.51 0.25 -0.28
N PRO A 210 7.89 -0.64 0.67
CA PRO A 210 8.22 -0.18 2.02
C PRO A 210 9.43 0.75 1.98
N SER A 211 9.56 1.63 2.98
CA SER A 211 10.76 2.45 3.16
C SER A 211 12.02 1.58 3.29
N ALA A 212 13.20 2.15 3.10
CA ALA A 212 14.45 1.39 3.27
C ALA A 212 14.58 0.78 4.68
N THR A 213 14.15 1.52 5.71
CA THR A 213 14.16 1.07 7.11
C THR A 213 13.16 -0.06 7.33
N VAL A 214 11.92 0.11 6.89
CA VAL A 214 10.87 -0.92 7.04
C VAL A 214 11.20 -2.15 6.21
N GLY A 215 11.68 -1.99 4.98
CA GLY A 215 12.11 -3.07 4.10
C GLY A 215 13.23 -3.91 4.72
N GLY A 216 14.27 -3.28 5.23
CA GLY A 216 15.36 -4.00 5.91
C GLY A 216 14.90 -4.74 7.18
N ALA A 217 13.94 -4.17 7.92
CA ALA A 217 13.33 -4.85 9.06
C ALA A 217 12.46 -6.04 8.63
N LEU A 218 11.66 -5.91 7.56
CA LEU A 218 10.87 -7.00 7.00
C LEU A 218 11.74 -8.16 6.49
N GLU A 219 12.91 -7.88 5.90
CA GLU A 219 13.87 -8.91 5.51
C GLU A 219 14.39 -9.69 6.74
N LYS A 220 14.65 -9.00 7.86
CA LYS A 220 15.03 -9.65 9.13
C LYS A 220 13.92 -10.50 9.74
N VAL A 221 12.66 -10.18 9.47
CA VAL A 221 11.49 -11.00 9.84
C VAL A 221 11.40 -12.26 8.98
N GLY A 222 12.10 -12.33 7.85
CA GLY A 222 12.08 -13.46 6.91
C GLY A 222 11.45 -13.13 5.56
N GLY A 223 11.24 -11.86 5.25
CA GLY A 223 10.72 -11.41 3.97
C GLY A 223 11.80 -11.44 2.89
N THR A 224 11.38 -11.64 1.64
CA THR A 224 12.27 -11.58 0.47
C THR A 224 11.95 -10.35 -0.36
N LYS A 225 12.95 -9.51 -0.62
CA LYS A 225 12.78 -8.34 -1.50
C LYS A 225 12.74 -8.78 -2.96
N VAL A 226 11.75 -8.28 -3.68
CA VAL A 226 11.52 -8.56 -5.10
C VAL A 226 11.30 -7.25 -5.85
N GLU A 227 11.99 -7.08 -6.97
CA GLU A 227 11.77 -5.94 -7.88
C GLU A 227 10.75 -6.30 -8.95
N ARG A 228 9.70 -5.48 -9.11
CA ARG A 228 8.77 -5.64 -10.23
C ARG A 228 9.33 -4.95 -11.48
N GLU A 229 9.37 -5.70 -12.58
CA GLU A 229 9.81 -5.19 -13.87
C GLU A 229 8.68 -5.08 -14.91
N LYS A 230 7.62 -5.90 -14.75
CA LYS A 230 6.59 -6.08 -15.78
C LYS A 230 5.20 -5.64 -15.36
N GLU A 231 4.77 -6.01 -14.17
CA GLU A 231 3.38 -5.82 -13.72
C GLU A 231 3.27 -4.87 -12.52
N GLY A 232 2.16 -4.13 -12.45
CA GLY A 232 1.86 -3.22 -11.35
C GLY A 232 2.87 -2.10 -11.14
N ILE A 233 3.49 -1.59 -12.22
CA ILE A 233 4.47 -0.51 -12.13
C ILE A 233 3.75 0.83 -11.94
N ALA A 234 3.90 1.43 -10.77
CA ALA A 234 3.37 2.76 -10.49
C ALA A 234 4.02 3.79 -11.43
N SER A 235 3.22 4.55 -12.16
CA SER A 235 3.71 5.59 -13.06
C SER A 235 2.91 6.87 -12.90
N VAL A 236 3.59 8.02 -12.96
CA VAL A 236 2.99 9.35 -12.80
C VAL A 236 3.31 10.21 -14.01
N MET A 237 2.31 10.90 -14.52
CA MET A 237 2.48 12.03 -15.41
C MET A 237 2.32 13.31 -14.60
N TRP A 238 3.38 14.10 -14.53
CA TRP A 238 3.43 15.35 -13.78
C TRP A 238 3.01 16.51 -14.70
N TYR A 239 2.04 17.31 -14.26
CA TYR A 239 1.57 18.50 -14.98
C TYR A 239 1.99 19.81 -14.30
N GLY A 240 2.72 19.72 -13.18
CA GLY A 240 3.30 20.88 -12.51
C GLY A 240 4.45 21.50 -13.30
N LYS A 241 5.41 22.14 -12.62
CA LYS A 241 6.47 22.84 -13.34
C LYS A 241 7.42 21.85 -14.01
N GLU A 242 7.81 22.18 -15.23
CA GLU A 242 8.79 21.40 -15.97
C GLU A 242 10.13 21.34 -15.20
N GLY A 243 10.73 20.15 -15.16
CA GLY A 243 11.99 19.92 -14.45
C GLY A 243 11.87 19.66 -12.94
N GLU A 244 10.67 19.70 -12.37
CA GLU A 244 10.46 19.28 -10.97
C GLU A 244 10.66 17.77 -10.82
N GLU A 245 11.51 17.38 -9.85
CA GLU A 245 11.62 15.99 -9.44
C GLU A 245 10.50 15.66 -8.45
N VAL A 246 9.73 14.60 -8.75
CA VAL A 246 8.57 14.20 -7.94
C VAL A 246 8.93 13.00 -7.07
N GLU A 247 8.61 13.11 -5.78
CA GLU A 247 8.66 12.00 -4.83
C GLU A 247 7.23 11.57 -4.48
N TRP A 248 6.93 10.27 -4.61
CA TRP A 248 5.64 9.71 -4.24
C TRP A 248 5.73 9.04 -2.87
N LEU A 249 5.15 9.69 -1.86
CA LEU A 249 5.01 9.16 -0.50
C LEU A 249 3.87 8.15 -0.40
N ALA A 250 4.05 7.12 0.43
CA ALA A 250 3.04 6.08 0.64
C ALA A 250 2.53 5.45 -0.67
N ASN A 251 3.43 5.23 -1.64
CA ASN A 251 3.12 4.54 -2.90
C ASN A 251 2.93 3.03 -2.69
N GLU A 252 1.89 2.68 -1.93
CA GLU A 252 1.56 1.32 -1.53
C GLU A 252 0.33 0.80 -2.28
N LYS A 253 -0.08 -0.44 -2.03
CA LYS A 253 -1.10 -1.10 -2.83
C LYS A 253 -2.49 -0.45 -2.70
N TYR A 254 -2.79 0.25 -1.61
CA TYR A 254 -4.10 0.91 -1.44
C TYR A 254 -4.40 1.90 -2.57
N ALA A 255 -3.38 2.58 -3.10
CA ALA A 255 -3.53 3.54 -4.19
C ALA A 255 -3.81 2.85 -5.54
N TRP A 256 -3.75 1.51 -5.63
CA TRP A 256 -4.11 0.75 -6.82
C TRP A 256 -5.62 0.53 -6.91
N CYS A 257 -6.38 1.59 -7.17
CA CYS A 257 -7.83 1.58 -7.34
C CYS A 257 -8.25 2.47 -8.50
#